data_AF-A0A537EF76-F1
#
_entry.id   AF-A0A537EF76-F1
#
_cell.length_a   1.000
_cell.length_b   1.000
_cell.length_c   1.000
_cell.angle_alpha   90.00
_cell.angle_beta   90.00
_cell.angle_gamma   90.00
#
_symmetry.space_group_name_H-M   'P 1'
#
loop_
_entity.id
_entity.type
_entity.pdbx_description
1 polymer ?
#
loop_
_entity_poly.entity_id
_entity_poly.type
_entity_poly.pdbx_seq_one_letter_code
_entity_poly.pdbx_strand_id
1 'polypeptide(L)'
;MPGSTIVTVFITLGLMLLGAGIMSYAFGGGGAGLPLFLYVVLVIGPFLSNRTTQLRKSQRLQADLEAAQTVGTQEFLSVLRKIEEMELKDVLETEKRGFSRHFSSKPSVTERIANLSSPT
;
A
#
# COMPACT_ATOMS: atom_id res chain seq x y z
N MET A 1 -13.27 0.80 1.72
CA MET A 1 -14.02 0.35 2.91
C MET A 1 -13.87 1.35 4.04
N PRO A 2 -14.96 1.89 4.59
CA PRO A 2 -14.94 2.95 5.60
C PRO A 2 -14.16 2.58 6.88
N GLY A 3 -14.17 1.31 7.29
CA GLY A 3 -13.41 0.85 8.47
C GLY A 3 -11.89 1.02 8.36
N SER A 4 -11.32 0.87 7.16
CA SER A 4 -9.89 1.06 6.92
C SER A 4 -9.45 2.51 7.12
N THR A 5 -10.32 3.46 6.75
CA THR A 5 -10.09 4.89 6.93
C THR A 5 -10.12 5.26 8.41
N ILE A 6 -11.10 4.76 9.15
CA ILE A 6 -11.25 5.01 10.60
C ILE A 6 -10.01 4.54 11.36
N VAL A 7 -9.56 3.31 11.12
CA VAL A 7 -8.33 2.76 11.73
C VAL A 7 -7.12 3.63 11.40
N THR A 8 -7.01 4.08 10.14
CA THR A 8 -5.89 4.95 9.72
C THR A 8 -5.88 6.26 10.52
N VAL A 9 -7.04 6.90 10.68
CA VAL A 9 -7.16 8.16 11.46
C VAL A 9 -6.72 7.96 12.91
N PHE A 10 -7.19 6.90 13.58
CA PHE A 10 -6.80 6.64 14.97
C PHE A 10 -5.31 6.35 15.13
N ILE A 11 -4.72 5.58 14.22
CA ILE A 11 -3.27 5.32 14.24
C ILE A 11 -2.49 6.62 14.01
N THR A 12 -2.88 7.42 13.03
CA THR A 12 -2.21 8.70 12.76
C THR A 12 -2.32 9.66 13.94
N LEU A 13 -3.48 9.73 14.60
CA LEU A 13 -3.67 10.54 15.79
C LEU A 13 -2.79 10.06 16.95
N GLY A 14 -2.73 8.74 17.19
CA GLY A 14 -1.87 8.14 18.21
C GLY A 14 -0.39 8.43 17.97
N LEU A 15 0.07 8.30 16.72
CA LEU A 15 1.44 8.62 16.32
C LEU A 15 1.75 10.12 16.53
N MET A 16 0.83 11.02 16.15
CA MET A 16 0.99 12.46 16.37
C MET A 16 1.15 12.81 17.85
N LEU A 17 0.28 12.27 18.71
CA LEU A 17 0.32 12.52 20.16
C LEU A 17 1.59 11.96 20.78
N LEU A 18 1.99 10.75 20.40
CA LEU A 18 3.22 10.11 20.87
C LEU A 18 4.45 10.93 20.45
N GLY A 19 4.53 11.30 19.17
CA GLY A 19 5.63 12.11 18.63
C GLY A 19 5.73 13.47 19.30
N ALA A 20 4.60 14.17 19.47
CA ALA A 20 4.56 15.45 20.17
C ALA A 20 5.01 15.33 21.63
N GLY A 21 4.59 14.27 22.34
CA GLY A 21 5.01 14.00 23.71
C GLY A 21 6.51 13.74 23.82
N ILE A 22 7.06 12.85 22.97
CA ILE A 22 8.48 12.52 22.93
C ILE A 22 9.33 13.77 22.61
N MET A 23 8.93 14.55 21.60
CA MET A 23 9.70 15.73 21.19
C MET A 23 9.65 16.83 22.24
N SER A 24 8.50 17.05 22.87
CA SER A 24 8.36 18.02 23.96
C SER A 24 9.19 17.62 25.18
N TYR A 25 9.24 16.32 25.49
CA TYR A 25 10.06 15.79 26.59
C TYR A 25 11.56 15.91 26.31
N ALA A 26 12.00 15.55 25.10
CA ALA A 26 13.42 15.50 24.76
C ALA A 26 14.05 16.87 24.48
N PHE A 27 13.29 17.82 23.90
CA PHE A 27 13.82 19.10 23.42
C PHE A 27 13.22 20.33 24.12
N GLY A 28 12.26 20.13 25.03
CA GLY A 28 11.51 21.20 25.68
C GLY A 28 10.50 21.90 24.76
N GLY A 29 9.49 22.54 25.34
CA GLY A 29 8.38 23.14 24.59
C GLY A 29 8.79 24.22 23.58
N GLY A 30 9.88 24.95 23.84
CA GLY A 30 10.40 25.97 22.92
C GLY A 30 11.31 25.42 21.81
N GLY A 31 11.89 24.23 21.99
CA GLY A 31 12.84 23.61 21.06
C GLY A 31 12.26 22.49 20.18
N ALA A 32 11.06 22.01 20.51
CA ALA A 32 10.47 20.84 19.87
C ALA A 32 9.98 21.05 18.43
N GLY A 33 9.91 22.29 17.92
CA GLY A 33 9.31 22.60 16.62
C GLY A 33 9.98 21.89 15.43
N LEU A 34 11.31 22.04 15.28
CA LEU A 34 12.05 21.38 14.19
C LEU A 34 12.06 19.84 14.34
N PRO A 35 12.33 19.25 15.51
CA PRO A 35 12.21 17.81 15.72
C PRO A 35 10.81 17.27 15.39
N LEU A 36 9.75 17.96 15.81
CA LEU A 36 8.37 17.57 15.50
C LEU A 36 8.08 17.61 14.00
N PHE A 37 8.54 18.66 13.30
CA PHE A 37 8.43 18.75 11.85
C PHE A 37 9.11 17.56 11.16
N LEU A 38 10.36 17.25 11.55
CA LEU A 38 11.09 16.10 11.00
C LEU A 38 10.40 14.78 11.33
N TYR A 39 9.84 14.63 12.52
CA TYR A 39 9.03 13.46 12.87
C TYR A 39 7.83 13.28 11.96
N VAL A 40 7.05 14.35 11.73
CA VAL A 40 5.90 14.31 10.84
C VAL A 40 6.31 13.92 9.42
N VAL A 41 7.38 14.54 8.90
CA VAL A 41 7.85 14.28 7.53
C VAL A 41 8.42 12.87 7.38
N LEU A 42 9.23 12.39 8.33
CA LEU A 42 9.97 11.13 8.20
C LEU A 42 9.20 9.89 8.69
N VAL A 43 8.21 10.08 9.57
CA VAL A 43 7.43 8.96 10.13
C VAL A 43 6.02 8.96 9.53
N ILE A 44 5.30 10.07 9.68
CA ILE A 44 3.88 10.13 9.28
C ILE A 44 3.75 10.21 7.77
N GLY A 45 4.61 10.96 7.09
CA GLY A 45 4.62 11.07 5.63
C GLY A 45 4.69 9.70 4.92
N PRO A 46 5.75 8.90 5.15
CA PRO A 46 5.87 7.56 4.59
C PRO A 46 4.73 6.63 5.00
N PHE A 47 4.24 6.71 6.24
CA PHE A 47 3.11 5.90 6.70
C PHE A 47 1.84 6.18 5.86
N LEU A 48 1.47 7.45 5.70
CA LEU A 48 0.30 7.85 4.92
C LEU A 48 0.48 7.54 3.42
N SER A 49 1.68 7.77 2.89
CA SER A 49 2.02 7.43 1.49
C SER A 49 1.87 5.93 1.22
N ASN A 50 2.42 5.09 2.09
CA ASN A 50 2.24 3.64 2.00
C ASN A 50 0.76 3.26 2.13
N ARG A 51 0.02 3.85 3.08
CA ARG A 51 -1.40 3.51 3.28
C ARG A 51 -2.25 3.81 2.06
N THR A 52 -2.09 5.00 1.47
CA THR A 52 -2.82 5.39 0.25
C THR A 52 -2.45 4.51 -0.95
N THR A 53 -1.17 4.15 -1.05
CA THR A 53 -0.67 3.22 -2.07
C THR A 53 -1.33 1.85 -1.95
N GLN A 54 -1.36 1.27 -0.75
CA GLN A 54 -1.97 -0.03 -0.50
C GLN A 54 -3.49 -0.02 -0.74
N LEU A 55 -4.17 1.09 -0.42
CA LEU A 55 -5.59 1.26 -0.74
C LEU A 55 -5.85 1.22 -2.25
N ARG A 56 -5.06 1.97 -3.05
CA ARG A 56 -5.17 1.96 -4.51
C ARG A 56 -4.89 0.58 -5.10
N LYS A 57 -3.91 -0.14 -4.54
CA LYS A 57 -3.60 -1.52 -4.92
C LYS A 57 -4.79 -2.45 -4.68
N SER A 58 -5.41 -2.37 -3.50
CA SER A 58 -6.62 -3.13 -3.17
C SER A 58 -7.79 -2.81 -4.09
N GLN A 59 -7.99 -1.55 -4.47
CA GLN A 59 -9.03 -1.17 -5.44
C GLN A 59 -8.79 -1.78 -6.82
N ARG A 60 -7.52 -1.88 -7.26
CA ARG A 60 -7.18 -2.56 -8.53
C ARG A 60 -7.46 -4.06 -8.48
N LEU A 61 -7.16 -4.71 -7.36
CA LEU A 61 -7.48 -6.13 -7.16
C LEU A 61 -9.00 -6.36 -7.13
N GLN A 62 -9.76 -5.44 -6.54
CA GLN A 62 -11.22 -5.46 -6.59
C GLN A 62 -11.74 -5.31 -8.04
N ALA A 63 -11.16 -4.39 -8.81
CA ALA A 63 -11.50 -4.23 -10.21
C ALA A 63 -11.18 -5.47 -11.05
N ASP A 64 -10.12 -6.23 -10.72
CA ASP A 64 -9.84 -7.52 -11.36
C ASP A 64 -10.96 -8.54 -11.08
N LEU A 65 -11.50 -8.59 -9.85
CA LEU A 65 -12.63 -9.46 -9.51
C LEU A 65 -13.90 -9.07 -10.29
N GLU A 66 -14.20 -7.77 -10.38
CA GLU A 66 -15.35 -7.26 -11.13
C GLU A 66 -15.23 -7.55 -12.64
N ALA A 67 -14.03 -7.38 -13.20
CA ALA A 67 -13.75 -7.74 -14.58
C ALA A 67 -13.88 -9.26 -14.81
N ALA A 68 -13.38 -10.09 -13.91
CA ALA A 68 -13.51 -11.55 -13.99
C ALA A 68 -14.97 -12.02 -13.97
N GLN A 69 -15.86 -11.34 -13.25
CA GLN A 69 -17.30 -11.62 -13.30
C GLN A 69 -17.91 -11.35 -14.68
N THR A 70 -17.35 -10.41 -15.45
CA THR A 70 -17.86 -10.05 -16.78
C THR A 70 -17.26 -10.92 -17.88
N VAL A 71 -15.94 -11.18 -17.84
CA VAL A 71 -15.21 -11.89 -18.91
C VAL A 71 -15.05 -13.39 -18.67
N GLY A 72 -15.25 -13.85 -17.43
CA GLY A 72 -14.96 -15.20 -16.99
C GLY A 72 -13.62 -15.31 -16.24
N THR A 73 -13.66 -15.91 -15.05
CA THR A 73 -12.48 -16.06 -14.18
C THR A 73 -11.40 -16.92 -14.82
N GLN A 74 -11.77 -17.98 -15.54
CA GLN A 74 -10.80 -18.90 -16.15
C GLN A 74 -10.08 -18.26 -17.33
N GLU A 75 -10.83 -17.53 -18.16
CA GLU A 75 -10.32 -16.75 -19.29
C GLU A 75 -9.33 -15.68 -18.81
N PHE A 76 -9.68 -14.96 -17.74
CA PHE A 76 -8.79 -13.98 -17.14
C PHE A 76 -7.52 -14.66 -16.57
N LEU A 77 -7.67 -15.73 -15.78
CA LEU A 77 -6.53 -16.47 -15.24
C LEU A 77 -5.61 -17.01 -16.33
N SER A 78 -6.16 -17.47 -17.45
CA SER A 78 -5.37 -17.93 -18.61
C SER A 78 -4.48 -16.81 -19.16
N VAL A 79 -5.02 -15.61 -19.34
CA VAL A 79 -4.24 -14.45 -19.79
C VAL A 79 -3.14 -14.08 -18.79
N LEU A 80 -3.45 -14.05 -17.48
CA LEU A 80 -2.46 -13.70 -16.46
C LEU A 80 -1.33 -14.72 -16.38
N ARG A 81 -1.65 -16.01 -16.43
CA ARG A 81 -0.65 -17.08 -16.50
C ARG A 81 0.20 -16.96 -17.75
N LYS A 82 -0.42 -16.61 -18.89
CA LYS A 82 0.35 -16.40 -20.12
C LYS A 82 1.33 -15.23 -20.00
N ILE A 83 0.94 -14.16 -19.32
CA ILE A 83 1.83 -13.02 -19.04
C ILE A 83 2.99 -13.43 -18.12
N GLU A 84 2.71 -14.24 -17.09
CA GLU A 84 3.73 -14.78 -16.18
C GLU A 84 4.74 -15.65 -16.93
N GLU A 85 4.27 -16.55 -17.80
CA GLU A 85 5.10 -17.42 -18.65
C GLU A 85 6.02 -16.66 -19.63
N MET A 86 5.60 -15.46 -20.08
CA MET A 86 6.40 -14.68 -21.02
C MET A 86 7.66 -14.06 -20.39
N GLU A 87 7.79 -14.12 -19.05
CA GLU A 87 8.95 -13.61 -18.30
C GLU A 87 9.42 -12.22 -18.75
N LEU A 88 8.46 -11.34 -19.08
CA LEU A 88 8.75 -10.03 -19.63
C LEU A 88 9.64 -9.26 -18.66
N LYS A 89 10.80 -8.78 -19.16
CA LYS A 89 11.82 -8.12 -18.35
C LYS A 89 11.25 -7.00 -17.47
N ASP A 90 10.34 -6.18 -18.00
CA ASP A 90 9.69 -5.09 -17.29
C ASP A 90 8.81 -5.57 -16.12
N VAL A 91 8.18 -6.74 -16.27
CA VAL A 91 7.37 -7.38 -15.21
C VAL A 91 8.29 -7.86 -14.11
N LEU A 92 9.37 -8.57 -14.46
CA LEU A 92 10.37 -9.06 -13.52
C LEU A 92 11.06 -7.92 -12.75
N GLU A 93 11.41 -6.84 -13.44
CA GLU A 93 12.00 -5.65 -12.80
C GLU A 93 11.01 -4.96 -11.87
N THR A 94 9.72 -4.93 -12.23
CA THR A 94 8.66 -4.39 -11.35
C THR A 94 8.50 -5.23 -10.10
N GLU A 95 8.65 -6.55 -10.19
CA GLU A 95 8.50 -7.48 -9.06
C GLU A 95 9.73 -7.49 -8.13
N LYS A 96 10.94 -7.30 -8.69
CA LYS A 96 12.23 -7.28 -7.96
C LYS A 96 12.52 -5.99 -7.20
N ARG A 97 11.66 -4.97 -7.29
CA ARG A 97 11.89 -3.60 -6.81
C ARG A 97 12.01 -3.38 -5.28
N GLY A 98 12.15 -4.44 -4.47
CA GLY A 98 12.47 -4.38 -3.04
C GLY A 98 11.59 -3.39 -2.27
N PHE A 99 12.20 -2.47 -1.52
CA PHE A 99 11.50 -1.48 -0.69
C PHE A 99 10.51 -0.60 -1.48
N SER A 100 10.84 -0.25 -2.72
CA SER A 100 9.96 0.57 -3.57
C SER A 100 8.65 -0.15 -3.96
N ARG A 101 8.60 -1.48 -3.86
CA ARG A 101 7.38 -2.27 -4.07
C ARG A 101 6.32 -1.98 -3.01
N HIS A 102 6.71 -1.70 -1.76
CA HIS A 102 5.75 -1.32 -0.71
C HIS A 102 5.04 0.01 -1.03
N PHE A 103 5.71 0.89 -1.80
CA PHE A 103 5.15 2.15 -2.27
C PHE A 103 4.58 2.06 -3.69
N SER A 104 4.46 0.84 -4.25
CA SER A 104 3.79 0.61 -5.53
C SER A 104 2.29 0.33 -5.34
N SER A 105 1.47 1.11 -6.03
CA SER A 105 0.03 0.86 -6.13
C SER A 105 -0.30 -0.21 -7.18
N LYS A 106 0.68 -0.67 -7.95
CA LYS A 106 0.49 -1.67 -9.01
C LYS A 106 0.64 -3.07 -8.41
N PRO A 107 -0.41 -3.91 -8.45
CA PRO A 107 -0.27 -5.30 -8.04
C PRO A 107 0.57 -6.09 -9.04
N SER A 108 1.32 -7.06 -8.54
CA SER A 108 2.11 -7.97 -9.37
C SER A 108 1.22 -9.00 -10.08
N VAL A 109 1.74 -9.68 -11.11
CA VAL A 109 0.93 -10.67 -11.83
C VAL A 109 0.54 -11.82 -10.88
N THR A 110 1.49 -12.29 -10.08
CA THR A 110 1.24 -13.31 -9.04
C THR A 110 0.20 -12.87 -8.01
N GLU A 111 0.19 -11.60 -7.58
CA GLU A 111 -0.82 -11.09 -6.64
C GLU A 111 -2.22 -11.08 -7.26
N ARG A 112 -2.33 -10.76 -8.55
CA ARG A 112 -3.60 -10.78 -9.29
C ARG A 112 -4.11 -12.22 -9.47
N ILE A 113 -3.22 -13.15 -9.82
CA ILE A 113 -3.54 -14.59 -9.91
C ILE A 113 -4.02 -15.12 -8.56
N ALA A 114 -3.31 -14.82 -7.47
CA ALA A 114 -3.69 -15.24 -6.13
C ALA A 114 -5.06 -14.69 -5.72
N ASN A 115 -5.32 -13.42 -6.02
CA ASN A 115 -6.60 -12.76 -5.73
C ASN A 115 -7.77 -13.41 -6.48
N LEU A 116 -7.59 -13.74 -7.77
CA LEU A 116 -8.61 -14.39 -8.60
C LEU A 116 -8.78 -15.90 -8.29
N SER A 117 -7.75 -16.55 -7.75
CA SER A 117 -7.79 -17.97 -7.39
C SER A 117 -8.33 -18.22 -5.98
N SER A 118 -8.49 -17.17 -5.19
CA SER A 118 -9.05 -17.27 -3.83
C SER A 118 -10.56 -17.46 -3.94
N PRO A 119 -11.16 -18.40 -3.19
CA PRO A 119 -12.61 -18.58 -3.17
C PRO A 119 -13.26 -17.28 -2.64
N THR A 120 -14.17 -16.72 -3.44
CA THR A 120 -15.06 -15.60 -3.06
C THR A 120 -16.08 -16.04 -2.03
#